data_AF-A0A7K3XA46-F1
#
_entry.id   AF-A0A7K3XA46-F1
#
_cell.length_a   1.000
_cell.length_b   1.000
_cell.length_c   1.000
_cell.angle_alpha   90.00
_cell.angle_beta   90.00
_cell.angle_gamma   90.00
#
_symmetry.space_group_name_H-M   'P 1'
#
loop_
_entity.id
_entity.type
_entity.pdbx_description
1 polymer ?
#
loop_
_entity_poly.entity_id
_entity_poly.type
_entity_poly.pdbx_seq_one_letter_code
_entity_poly.pdbx_strand_id
1 'polypeptide(L)'
;MSAPPQLRHSRWLMPVAPGSRVTRLELFYDLIFVFAFLNVTGLVSRRLTAPALIAGTVVVALLWWCWTGFVALGNVVRADHGVLPLLGFGIMTAVFVLAITIPQAFIDQPDDLSGPVVFAAAYLIVRALTLAAFLFVLTAAGHTPRQLAVTTVPPAAAGVLIGLSLAVPWWVPADLVLTGRLVLWTGALLIEYAVGLFLPYARWSLPSAGHWAERHGLIVLIALGEAVISLGLGPGRFDRLALTGPVISAAVLGIALIAALWWLHFDIQSPATEQALHGTRGWSRIGLARDVYTYLHLLIIFGVVATALGLKLVLETVAAPGVARLPWSTAAVLYGGVALYLLAEVAVAARAFHRIRRTTLVTGVLIAALSWPATLVPPLVALAVPAAVGVALALSQRFTRDRGRIRNLVRQEERAAEEAVSAWRFRHL
;
A
#
# COMPACT_ATOMS: atom_id res chain seq x y z
N MET A 1 18.21 5.24 31.13
CA MET A 1 17.45 4.25 30.32
C MET A 1 18.44 3.50 29.46
N SER A 2 18.50 2.17 29.59
CA SER A 2 19.42 1.33 28.83
C SER A 2 19.11 1.36 27.34
N ALA A 3 20.15 1.44 26.50
CA ALA A 3 20.02 1.30 25.06
C ALA A 3 19.28 -0.02 24.73
N PRO A 4 18.40 -0.05 23.72
CA PRO A 4 17.79 -1.29 23.30
C PRO A 4 18.89 -2.31 22.95
N PRO A 5 18.69 -3.60 23.27
CA PRO A 5 19.70 -4.60 22.99
C PRO A 5 19.99 -4.64 21.50
N GLN A 6 21.27 -4.49 21.15
CA GLN A 6 21.69 -4.41 19.76
C GLN A 6 21.87 -5.82 19.20
N LEU A 7 21.22 -6.09 18.06
CA LEU A 7 21.47 -7.30 17.28
C LEU A 7 22.96 -7.36 16.93
N ARG A 8 23.61 -8.46 17.28
CA ARG A 8 25.01 -8.70 16.92
C ARG A 8 25.06 -9.41 15.58
N HIS A 9 26.07 -9.06 14.78
CA HIS A 9 26.38 -9.76 13.55
C HIS A 9 26.65 -11.25 13.84
N SER A 10 26.04 -12.13 13.05
CA SER A 10 26.26 -13.58 13.10
C SER A 10 26.22 -14.17 11.70
N ARG A 11 26.56 -15.46 11.55
CA ARG A 11 26.42 -16.18 10.26
C ARG A 11 24.98 -16.16 9.71
N TRP A 12 23.98 -15.94 10.57
CA TRP A 12 22.57 -16.04 10.23
C TRP A 12 21.86 -14.70 10.14
N LEU A 13 22.37 -13.67 10.83
CA LEU A 13 21.74 -12.35 10.95
C LEU A 13 22.76 -11.24 10.73
N MET A 14 22.46 -10.35 9.78
CA MET A 14 23.20 -9.10 9.59
C MET A 14 22.25 -7.92 9.87
N PRO A 15 22.50 -7.13 10.92
CA PRO A 15 21.70 -5.94 11.21
C PRO A 15 21.81 -4.91 10.08
N VAL A 16 20.72 -4.19 9.86
CA VAL A 16 20.67 -3.11 8.87
C VAL A 16 21.39 -1.87 9.38
N ALA A 17 22.26 -1.30 8.55
CA ALA A 17 22.95 -0.05 8.86
C ALA A 17 22.03 1.17 8.56
N PRO A 18 22.16 2.30 9.28
CA PRO A 18 21.30 3.47 9.09
C PRO A 18 21.26 4.06 7.67
N GLY A 19 22.28 3.81 6.86
CA GLY A 19 22.38 4.25 5.45
C GLY A 19 22.14 3.13 4.43
N SER A 20 21.58 1.99 4.83
CA SER A 20 21.26 0.91 3.90
C SER A 20 20.23 1.38 2.87
N ARG A 21 20.43 1.00 1.61
CA ARG A 21 19.42 1.13 0.55
C ARG A 21 18.56 -0.12 0.44
N VAL A 22 17.45 -0.01 -0.26
CA VAL A 22 16.62 -1.16 -0.61
C VAL A 22 17.39 -2.12 -1.51
N THR A 23 17.29 -3.42 -1.24
CA THR A 23 17.93 -4.46 -2.03
C THR A 23 17.09 -4.81 -3.27
N ARG A 24 17.75 -5.30 -4.33
CA ARG A 24 17.03 -5.77 -5.54
C ARG A 24 16.06 -6.92 -5.24
N LEU A 25 16.39 -7.74 -4.24
CA LEU A 25 15.55 -8.86 -3.81
C LEU A 25 14.21 -8.36 -3.24
N GLU A 26 14.26 -7.32 -2.40
CA GLU A 26 13.06 -6.70 -1.85
C GLU A 26 12.19 -6.05 -2.94
N LEU A 27 12.81 -5.47 -3.98
CA LEU A 27 12.08 -4.97 -5.16
C LEU A 27 11.42 -6.09 -5.97
N PHE A 28 12.12 -7.20 -6.17
CA PHE A 28 11.58 -8.37 -6.87
C PHE A 28 10.34 -8.92 -6.17
N TYR A 29 10.39 -9.00 -4.84
CA TYR A 29 9.27 -9.43 -4.00
C TYR A 29 8.07 -8.50 -4.05
N ASP A 30 8.31 -7.20 -4.13
CA ASP A 30 7.24 -6.20 -4.25
C ASP A 30 6.42 -6.33 -5.55
N LEU A 31 6.98 -6.93 -6.62
CA LEU A 31 6.24 -7.14 -7.87
C LEU A 31 4.98 -8.01 -7.68
N ILE A 32 4.96 -8.88 -6.67
CA ILE A 32 3.78 -9.68 -6.33
C ILE A 32 2.61 -8.79 -5.93
N PHE A 33 2.88 -7.64 -5.30
CA PHE A 33 1.84 -6.70 -4.89
C PHE A 33 1.20 -5.95 -6.06
N VAL A 34 1.93 -5.75 -7.18
CA VAL A 34 1.33 -5.27 -8.44
C VAL A 34 0.21 -6.24 -8.85
N PHE A 35 0.52 -7.54 -8.87
CA PHE A 35 -0.45 -8.57 -9.22
C PHE A 35 -1.58 -8.69 -8.20
N ALA A 36 -1.29 -8.54 -6.91
CA ALA A 36 -2.30 -8.57 -5.85
C ALA A 36 -3.31 -7.42 -6.00
N PHE A 37 -2.84 -6.18 -6.19
CA PHE A 37 -3.72 -5.02 -6.39
C PHE A 37 -4.57 -5.16 -7.66
N LEU A 38 -4.01 -5.67 -8.77
CA LEU A 38 -4.77 -5.97 -9.98
C LEU A 38 -5.92 -6.96 -9.71
N ASN A 39 -5.66 -8.00 -8.90
CA ASN A 39 -6.70 -8.96 -8.53
C ASN A 39 -7.77 -8.35 -7.63
N VAL A 40 -7.41 -7.41 -6.74
CA VAL A 40 -8.41 -6.69 -5.94
C VAL A 40 -9.31 -5.84 -6.84
N THR A 41 -8.73 -5.06 -7.76
CA THR A 41 -9.50 -4.28 -8.73
C THR A 41 -10.42 -5.21 -9.55
N GLY A 42 -9.90 -6.36 -9.97
CA GLY A 42 -10.68 -7.43 -10.61
C GLY A 42 -11.86 -7.93 -9.76
N LEU A 43 -11.62 -8.24 -8.49
CA LEU A 43 -12.62 -8.72 -7.53
C LEU A 43 -13.80 -7.73 -7.42
N VAL A 44 -13.53 -6.43 -7.31
CA VAL A 44 -14.56 -5.41 -7.12
C VAL A 44 -15.24 -5.02 -8.44
N SER A 45 -14.51 -4.99 -9.54
CA SER A 45 -15.04 -4.54 -10.85
C SER A 45 -16.15 -5.43 -11.41
N ARG A 46 -16.18 -6.73 -11.10
CA ARG A 46 -17.20 -7.67 -11.61
C ARG A 46 -18.63 -7.24 -11.27
N ARG A 47 -18.83 -6.77 -10.03
CA ARG A 47 -20.12 -6.28 -9.53
C ARG A 47 -19.87 -5.19 -8.50
N LEU A 48 -19.90 -3.95 -8.95
CA LEU A 48 -19.68 -2.80 -8.07
C LEU A 48 -20.87 -2.61 -7.12
N THR A 49 -20.76 -3.21 -5.94
CA THR A 49 -21.74 -3.17 -4.84
C THR A 49 -21.05 -2.77 -3.54
N ALA A 50 -21.80 -2.30 -2.54
CA ALA A 50 -21.22 -1.95 -1.24
C ALA A 50 -20.49 -3.14 -0.56
N PRO A 51 -21.04 -4.38 -0.54
CA PRO A 51 -20.30 -5.54 -0.03
C PRO A 51 -19.00 -5.82 -0.78
N ALA A 52 -18.99 -5.69 -2.11
CA ALA A 52 -17.78 -5.90 -2.91
C ALA A 52 -16.71 -4.84 -2.60
N LEU A 53 -17.10 -3.57 -2.41
CA LEU A 53 -16.18 -2.50 -1.99
C LEU A 53 -15.59 -2.75 -0.60
N ILE A 54 -16.42 -3.20 0.35
CA ILE A 54 -15.95 -3.58 1.70
C ILE A 54 -14.98 -4.76 1.60
N ALA A 55 -15.33 -5.79 0.84
CA ALA A 55 -14.48 -6.95 0.60
C ALA A 55 -13.12 -6.57 0.00
N GLY A 56 -13.10 -5.74 -1.05
CA GLY A 56 -11.87 -5.22 -1.63
C GLY A 56 -11.03 -4.40 -0.63
N THR A 57 -11.69 -3.57 0.18
CA THR A 57 -11.04 -2.76 1.22
C THR A 57 -10.38 -3.65 2.27
N VAL A 58 -11.08 -4.68 2.75
CA VAL A 58 -10.55 -5.66 3.71
C VAL A 58 -9.35 -6.41 3.11
N VAL A 59 -9.43 -6.84 1.84
CA VAL A 59 -8.32 -7.55 1.18
C VAL A 59 -7.09 -6.65 1.04
N VAL A 60 -7.24 -5.38 0.64
CA VAL A 60 -6.10 -4.44 0.59
C VAL A 60 -5.50 -4.22 1.97
N ALA A 61 -6.31 -4.09 3.02
CA ALA A 61 -5.82 -3.95 4.39
C ALA A 61 -5.05 -5.18 4.89
N LEU A 62 -5.48 -6.39 4.52
CA LEU A 62 -4.77 -7.65 4.81
C LEU A 62 -3.44 -7.71 4.06
N LEU A 63 -3.45 -7.41 2.76
CA LEU A 63 -2.23 -7.36 1.94
C LEU A 63 -1.23 -6.33 2.46
N TRP A 64 -1.71 -5.14 2.82
CA TRP A 64 -0.89 -4.09 3.41
C TRP A 64 -0.23 -4.55 4.71
N TRP A 65 -0.95 -5.30 5.54
CA TRP A 65 -0.40 -5.79 6.80
C TRP A 65 0.65 -6.90 6.60
N CYS A 66 0.47 -7.76 5.59
CA CYS A 66 1.49 -8.69 5.13
C CYS A 66 2.75 -7.96 4.66
N TRP A 67 2.59 -6.95 3.81
CA TRP A 67 3.69 -6.16 3.27
C TRP A 67 4.44 -5.39 4.35
N THR A 68 3.72 -4.72 5.25
CA THR A 68 4.30 -3.93 6.35
C THR A 68 5.17 -4.81 7.25
N GLY A 69 4.72 -6.03 7.57
CA GLY A 69 5.49 -6.98 8.35
C GLY A 69 6.82 -7.35 7.67
N PHE A 70 6.79 -7.58 6.36
CA PHE A 70 7.98 -7.87 5.56
C PHE A 70 8.96 -6.69 5.52
N VAL A 71 8.46 -5.47 5.25
CA VAL A 71 9.28 -4.25 5.24
C VAL A 71 9.93 -4.00 6.58
N ALA A 72 9.21 -4.25 7.67
CA ALA A 72 9.72 -4.02 9.00
C ALA A 72 10.73 -5.07 9.45
N LEU A 73 10.63 -6.30 8.94
CA LEU A 73 11.71 -7.27 9.07
C LEU A 73 12.96 -6.82 8.29
N GLY A 74 12.78 -6.40 7.03
CA GLY A 74 13.86 -5.90 6.16
C GLY A 74 14.56 -4.63 6.65
N ASN A 75 13.91 -3.84 7.52
CA ASN A 75 14.52 -2.66 8.15
C ASN A 75 15.40 -3.00 9.35
N VAL A 76 15.23 -4.19 9.94
CA VAL A 76 15.98 -4.63 11.14
C VAL A 76 17.13 -5.56 10.74
N VAL A 77 16.87 -6.49 9.84
CA VAL A 77 17.85 -7.49 9.36
C VAL A 77 17.91 -7.47 7.84
N ARG A 78 19.10 -7.65 7.28
CA ARG A 78 19.30 -7.71 5.83
C ARG A 78 18.61 -8.93 5.24
N ALA A 79 17.71 -8.68 4.28
CA ALA A 79 16.93 -9.73 3.62
C ALA A 79 17.78 -10.70 2.78
N ASP A 80 18.98 -10.28 2.35
CA ASP A 80 19.89 -11.04 1.48
C ASP A 80 20.94 -11.88 2.24
N HIS A 81 20.85 -12.00 3.56
CA HIS A 81 21.86 -12.67 4.40
C HIS A 81 21.30 -13.87 5.18
N GLY A 82 22.08 -14.96 5.22
CA GLY A 82 21.81 -16.11 6.10
C GLY A 82 20.54 -16.89 5.72
N VAL A 83 19.65 -17.10 6.71
CA VAL A 83 18.39 -17.84 6.54
C VAL A 83 17.24 -16.99 5.97
N LEU A 84 17.41 -15.66 5.98
CA LEU A 84 16.35 -14.72 5.58
C LEU A 84 15.94 -14.84 4.10
N PRO A 85 16.83 -15.13 3.13
CA PRO A 85 16.41 -15.34 1.74
C PRO A 85 15.44 -16.51 1.56
N LEU A 86 15.68 -17.65 2.25
CA LEU A 86 14.81 -18.82 2.18
C LEU A 86 13.44 -18.53 2.83
N LEU A 87 13.46 -17.84 3.97
CA LEU A 87 12.25 -17.42 4.65
C LEU A 87 11.45 -16.41 3.81
N GLY A 88 12.15 -15.42 3.24
CA GLY A 88 11.59 -14.45 2.31
C GLY A 88 10.95 -15.13 1.10
N PHE A 89 11.61 -16.11 0.50
CA PHE A 89 11.04 -16.91 -0.59
C PHE A 89 9.75 -17.65 -0.16
N GLY A 90 9.73 -18.26 1.02
CA GLY A 90 8.54 -18.91 1.57
C GLY A 90 7.38 -17.94 1.80
N ILE A 91 7.66 -16.78 2.41
CA ILE A 91 6.66 -15.71 2.62
C ILE A 91 6.12 -15.25 1.27
N MET A 92 6.98 -14.99 0.29
CA MET A 92 6.57 -14.49 -1.02
C MET A 92 5.79 -15.51 -1.84
N THR A 93 6.15 -16.79 -1.74
CA THR A 93 5.36 -17.87 -2.33
C THR A 93 3.95 -17.90 -1.73
N ALA A 94 3.82 -17.78 -0.41
CA ALA A 94 2.53 -17.75 0.27
C ALA A 94 1.73 -16.47 -0.06
N VAL A 95 2.37 -15.30 -0.17
CA VAL A 95 1.73 -14.06 -0.65
C VAL A 95 1.28 -14.19 -2.10
N PHE A 96 2.05 -14.87 -2.95
CA PHE A 96 1.64 -15.11 -4.34
C PHE A 96 0.41 -16.03 -4.41
N VAL A 97 0.38 -17.11 -3.62
CA VAL A 97 -0.81 -17.97 -3.48
C VAL A 97 -2.01 -17.16 -2.97
N LEU A 98 -1.80 -16.32 -1.95
CA LEU A 98 -2.84 -15.41 -1.48
C LEU A 98 -3.36 -14.51 -2.62
N ALA A 99 -2.46 -13.95 -3.43
CA ALA A 99 -2.78 -13.03 -4.52
C ALA A 99 -3.56 -13.70 -5.67
N ILE A 100 -3.21 -14.92 -6.10
CA ILE A 100 -3.95 -15.64 -7.15
C ILE A 100 -5.38 -15.97 -6.70
N THR A 101 -5.60 -16.15 -5.40
CA THR A 101 -6.91 -16.54 -4.85
C THR A 101 -7.84 -15.34 -4.59
N ILE A 102 -7.33 -14.10 -4.60
CA ILE A 102 -8.13 -12.87 -4.36
C ILE A 102 -9.46 -12.85 -5.14
N PRO A 103 -9.53 -13.14 -6.46
CA PRO A 103 -10.78 -13.09 -7.21
C PRO A 103 -11.85 -14.08 -6.70
N GLN A 104 -11.43 -15.13 -5.97
CA GLN A 104 -12.26 -16.18 -5.38
C GLN A 104 -12.25 -16.14 -3.84
N ALA A 105 -11.76 -15.05 -3.22
CA ALA A 105 -11.57 -15.00 -1.77
C ALA A 105 -12.87 -15.15 -0.95
N PHE A 106 -14.03 -14.94 -1.59
CA PHE A 106 -15.33 -14.94 -0.93
C PHE A 106 -16.36 -15.89 -1.56
N ILE A 107 -16.13 -16.32 -2.81
CA ILE A 107 -17.07 -17.13 -3.59
C ILE A 107 -16.28 -18.28 -4.20
N ASP A 108 -16.74 -19.51 -4.00
CA ASP A 108 -16.17 -20.69 -4.61
C ASP A 108 -16.55 -20.76 -6.10
N GLN A 109 -15.61 -21.14 -6.96
CA GLN A 109 -15.95 -21.54 -8.33
C GLN A 109 -16.33 -23.04 -8.35
N PRO A 110 -17.29 -23.43 -9.22
CA PRO A 110 -17.58 -24.84 -9.46
C PRO A 110 -16.29 -25.58 -9.88
N ASP A 111 -16.08 -26.78 -9.34
CA ASP A 111 -14.97 -27.70 -9.66
C ASP A 111 -13.55 -27.25 -9.24
N ASP A 112 -13.41 -26.10 -8.57
CA ASP A 112 -12.14 -25.60 -7.99
C ASP A 112 -11.96 -25.98 -6.51
N LEU A 113 -10.73 -25.85 -5.99
CA LEU A 113 -10.51 -25.78 -4.54
C LEU A 113 -11.27 -24.59 -3.95
N SER A 114 -11.71 -24.71 -2.68
CA SER A 114 -12.42 -23.60 -2.03
C SER A 114 -11.53 -22.35 -1.91
N GLY A 115 -11.82 -21.34 -2.72
CA GLY A 115 -11.06 -20.08 -2.79
C GLY A 115 -10.94 -19.38 -1.43
N PRO A 116 -12.02 -19.19 -0.66
CA PRO A 116 -11.97 -18.61 0.67
C PRO A 116 -11.07 -19.39 1.65
N VAL A 117 -11.06 -20.72 1.55
CA VAL A 117 -10.20 -21.58 2.38
C VAL A 117 -8.74 -21.41 2.00
N VAL A 118 -8.42 -21.47 0.70
CA VAL A 118 -7.05 -21.29 0.21
C VAL A 118 -6.53 -19.89 0.55
N PHE A 119 -7.37 -18.86 0.40
CA PHE A 119 -7.02 -17.48 0.76
C PHE A 119 -6.67 -17.34 2.24
N ALA A 120 -7.56 -17.80 3.12
CA ALA A 120 -7.33 -17.71 4.56
C ALA A 120 -6.14 -18.57 5.01
N ALA A 121 -5.96 -19.78 4.46
CA ALA A 121 -4.80 -20.63 4.74
C ALA A 121 -3.49 -19.98 4.29
N ALA A 122 -3.44 -19.42 3.08
CA ALA A 122 -2.27 -18.70 2.58
C ALA A 122 -1.95 -17.48 3.44
N TYR A 123 -2.96 -16.70 3.85
CA TYR A 123 -2.77 -15.58 4.77
C TYR A 123 -2.17 -16.06 6.10
N LEU A 124 -2.73 -17.11 6.70
CA LEU A 124 -2.23 -17.68 7.95
C LEU A 124 -0.78 -18.17 7.84
N ILE A 125 -0.40 -18.78 6.71
CA ILE A 125 0.99 -19.18 6.45
C ILE A 125 1.90 -17.96 6.39
N VAL A 126 1.51 -16.89 5.66
CA VAL A 126 2.27 -15.63 5.61
C VAL A 126 2.46 -15.06 7.02
N ARG A 127 1.40 -15.03 7.84
CA ARG A 127 1.45 -14.55 9.22
C ARG A 127 2.34 -15.43 10.09
N ALA A 128 2.24 -16.75 9.98
CA ALA A 128 3.05 -17.69 10.74
C ALA A 128 4.55 -17.56 10.42
N LEU A 129 4.91 -17.49 9.14
CA LEU A 129 6.30 -17.31 8.69
C LEU A 129 6.87 -15.96 9.14
N THR A 130 6.09 -14.89 8.99
CA THR A 130 6.50 -13.55 9.42
C THR A 130 6.67 -13.48 10.93
N LEU A 131 5.75 -14.08 11.69
CA LEU A 131 5.84 -14.15 13.15
C LEU A 131 7.03 -14.99 13.62
N ALA A 132 7.30 -16.12 12.97
CA ALA A 132 8.49 -16.94 13.23
C ALA A 132 9.79 -16.15 12.98
N ALA A 133 9.82 -15.34 11.90
CA ALA A 133 10.94 -14.45 11.61
C ALA A 133 11.16 -13.43 12.74
N PHE A 134 10.09 -12.77 13.19
CA PHE A 134 10.16 -11.81 14.28
C PHE A 134 10.60 -12.46 15.58
N LEU A 135 10.05 -13.63 15.93
CA LEU A 135 10.47 -14.38 17.10
C LEU A 135 11.96 -14.75 17.05
N PHE A 136 12.45 -15.22 15.91
CA PHE A 136 13.86 -15.54 15.72
C PHE A 136 14.76 -14.31 15.91
N VAL A 137 14.41 -13.17 15.32
CA VAL A 137 15.18 -11.93 15.45
C VAL A 137 15.12 -11.37 16.88
N LEU A 138 13.93 -11.34 17.51
CA LEU A 138 13.75 -10.77 18.84
C LEU A 138 14.41 -11.63 19.93
N THR A 139 14.37 -12.96 19.81
CA THR A 139 15.08 -13.88 20.70
C THR A 139 16.59 -13.74 20.55
N ALA A 140 17.11 -13.64 19.32
CA ALA A 140 18.53 -13.36 19.09
C ALA A 140 18.97 -11.99 19.64
N ALA A 141 18.06 -11.02 19.69
CA ALA A 141 18.28 -9.72 20.35
C ALA A 141 18.11 -9.77 21.89
N GLY A 142 17.85 -10.93 22.50
CA GLY A 142 17.73 -11.08 23.95
C GLY A 142 16.48 -10.44 24.57
N HIS A 143 15.37 -10.35 23.82
CA HIS A 143 14.09 -9.88 24.36
C HIS A 143 13.53 -10.83 25.43
N THR A 144 12.86 -10.28 26.44
CA THR A 144 12.28 -11.08 27.53
C THR A 144 11.01 -11.82 27.08
N PRO A 145 10.61 -12.92 27.75
CA PRO A 145 9.38 -13.64 27.42
C PRO A 145 8.13 -12.75 27.37
N ARG A 146 8.06 -11.76 28.29
CA ARG A 146 6.98 -10.76 28.30
C ARG A 146 6.96 -9.89 27.04
N GLN A 147 8.13 -9.50 26.53
CA GLN A 147 8.24 -8.69 25.30
C GLN A 147 7.88 -9.50 24.06
N LEU A 148 8.28 -10.77 24.03
CA LEU A 148 7.88 -11.70 22.99
C LEU A 148 6.36 -11.89 23.00
N ALA A 149 5.75 -12.14 24.16
CA ALA A 149 4.30 -12.30 24.30
C ALA A 149 3.52 -11.07 23.82
N VAL A 150 3.95 -9.86 24.19
CA VAL A 150 3.33 -8.61 23.72
C VAL A 150 3.38 -8.48 22.19
N THR A 151 4.41 -9.03 21.55
CA THR A 151 4.57 -8.99 20.08
C THR A 151 3.81 -10.11 19.39
N THR A 152 3.56 -11.25 20.05
CA THR A 152 2.98 -12.45 19.43
C THR A 152 1.51 -12.67 19.70
N VAL A 153 0.99 -12.24 20.85
CA VAL A 153 -0.42 -12.45 21.21
C VAL A 153 -1.38 -11.77 20.22
N PRO A 154 -1.17 -10.51 19.81
CA PRO A 154 -2.05 -9.87 18.84
C PRO A 154 -2.14 -10.55 17.47
N PRO A 155 -1.02 -10.85 16.77
CA PRO A 155 -1.11 -11.55 15.49
C PRO A 155 -1.64 -12.99 15.65
N ALA A 156 -1.41 -13.65 16.79
CA ALA A 156 -2.01 -14.95 17.07
C ALA A 156 -3.54 -14.86 17.22
N ALA A 157 -4.05 -13.87 17.97
CA ALA A 157 -5.48 -13.63 18.13
C ALA A 157 -6.16 -13.30 16.79
N ALA A 158 -5.53 -12.46 15.96
CA ALA A 158 -5.98 -12.19 14.61
C ALA A 158 -5.97 -13.47 13.75
N GLY A 159 -4.93 -14.29 13.85
CA GLY A 159 -4.84 -15.60 13.20
C GLY A 159 -5.97 -16.55 13.61
N VAL A 160 -6.38 -16.57 14.89
CA VAL A 160 -7.54 -17.34 15.34
C VAL A 160 -8.82 -16.87 14.65
N LEU A 161 -9.07 -15.56 14.53
CA LEU A 161 -10.24 -15.05 13.82
C LEU A 161 -10.25 -15.43 12.33
N ILE A 162 -9.10 -15.36 11.66
CA ILE A 162 -8.97 -15.83 10.27
C ILE A 162 -9.18 -17.35 10.19
N GLY A 163 -8.65 -18.14 11.13
CA GLY A 163 -8.88 -19.58 11.19
C GLY A 163 -10.35 -19.94 11.40
N LEU A 164 -11.04 -19.25 12.32
CA LEU A 164 -12.47 -19.42 12.55
C LEU A 164 -13.30 -19.10 11.31
N SER A 165 -12.84 -18.19 10.45
CA SER A 165 -13.51 -17.85 9.20
C SER A 165 -13.64 -19.03 8.23
N LEU A 166 -12.75 -20.03 8.36
CA LEU A 166 -12.81 -21.27 7.58
C LEU A 166 -14.01 -22.13 7.97
N ALA A 167 -14.40 -22.10 9.25
CA ALA A 167 -15.48 -22.90 9.78
C ALA A 167 -16.86 -22.23 9.62
N VAL A 168 -16.93 -20.95 9.26
CA VAL A 168 -18.20 -20.17 9.13
C VAL A 168 -19.32 -20.94 8.41
N PRO A 169 -19.08 -21.65 7.28
CA PRO A 169 -20.13 -22.39 6.58
C PRO A 169 -20.80 -23.50 7.42
N TRP A 170 -20.19 -23.93 8.53
CA TRP A 170 -20.66 -25.04 9.36
C TRP A 170 -21.56 -24.59 10.52
N TRP A 171 -21.54 -23.31 10.89
CA TRP A 171 -22.27 -22.77 12.04
C TRP A 171 -23.01 -21.45 11.76
N VAL A 172 -22.92 -20.94 10.52
CA VAL A 172 -23.69 -19.77 10.04
C VAL A 172 -24.58 -20.18 8.86
N PRO A 173 -25.83 -19.69 8.77
CA PRO A 173 -26.67 -19.87 7.60
C PRO A 173 -25.97 -19.47 6.30
N ALA A 174 -26.24 -20.20 5.20
CA ALA A 174 -25.54 -20.06 3.92
C ALA A 174 -25.57 -18.62 3.37
N ASP A 175 -26.67 -17.89 3.56
CA ASP A 175 -26.87 -16.50 3.14
C ASP A 175 -26.02 -15.50 3.94
N LEU A 176 -25.61 -15.84 5.16
CA LEU A 176 -24.81 -15.00 6.05
C LEU A 176 -23.32 -15.38 6.07
N VAL A 177 -22.89 -16.40 5.32
CA VAL A 177 -21.49 -16.86 5.30
C VAL A 177 -20.53 -15.74 4.88
N LEU A 178 -20.89 -14.98 3.84
CA LEU A 178 -20.08 -13.84 3.37
C LEU A 178 -19.90 -12.80 4.48
N THR A 179 -21.02 -12.41 5.11
CA THR A 179 -21.04 -11.43 6.19
C THR A 179 -20.23 -11.92 7.39
N GLY A 180 -20.41 -13.18 7.80
CA GLY A 180 -19.65 -13.80 8.89
C GLY A 180 -18.15 -13.79 8.64
N ARG A 181 -17.70 -14.14 7.43
CA ARG A 181 -16.28 -14.06 7.03
C ARG A 181 -15.77 -12.62 7.07
N LEU A 182 -16.50 -11.66 6.49
CA LEU A 182 -16.11 -10.25 6.51
C LEU A 182 -16.01 -9.69 7.92
N VAL A 183 -16.93 -10.05 8.82
CA VAL A 183 -16.89 -9.64 10.23
C VAL A 183 -15.65 -10.19 10.92
N LEU A 184 -15.34 -11.47 10.75
CA LEU A 184 -14.15 -12.08 11.36
C LEU A 184 -12.85 -11.49 10.82
N TRP A 185 -12.74 -11.29 9.49
CA TRP A 185 -11.55 -10.70 8.88
C TRP A 185 -11.38 -9.24 9.28
N THR A 186 -12.47 -8.48 9.33
CA THR A 186 -12.45 -7.10 9.84
C THR A 186 -12.06 -7.06 11.31
N GLY A 187 -12.57 -7.98 12.14
CA GLY A 187 -12.17 -8.13 13.52
C GLY A 187 -10.68 -8.44 13.69
N ALA A 188 -10.12 -9.32 12.84
CA ALA A 188 -8.69 -9.61 12.80
C ALA A 188 -7.87 -8.36 12.49
N LEU A 189 -8.26 -7.60 11.47
CA LEU A 189 -7.63 -6.32 11.14
C LEU A 189 -7.73 -5.31 12.29
N LEU A 190 -8.90 -5.17 12.92
CA LEU A 190 -9.08 -4.25 14.04
C LEU A 190 -8.14 -4.59 15.19
N ILE A 191 -7.94 -5.87 15.52
CA ILE A 191 -6.97 -6.29 16.54
C ILE A 191 -5.55 -5.85 16.13
N GLU A 192 -5.12 -6.19 14.91
CA GLU A 192 -3.74 -5.92 14.49
C GLU A 192 -3.43 -4.42 14.39
N TYR A 193 -4.36 -3.63 13.85
CA TYR A 193 -4.21 -2.18 13.70
C TYR A 193 -4.38 -1.44 15.03
N ALA A 194 -5.29 -1.88 15.91
CA ALA A 194 -5.43 -1.28 17.24
C ALA A 194 -4.16 -1.50 18.08
N VAL A 195 -3.55 -2.69 17.99
CA VAL A 195 -2.28 -2.97 18.66
C VAL A 195 -1.18 -2.04 18.19
N GLY A 196 -1.06 -1.84 16.87
CA GLY A 196 -0.18 -0.83 16.28
C GLY A 196 -0.35 0.58 16.87
N LEU A 197 -1.59 1.00 17.13
CA LEU A 197 -1.92 2.34 17.63
C LEU A 197 -1.67 2.49 19.14
N PHE A 198 -2.12 1.52 19.94
CA PHE A 198 -2.24 1.65 21.38
C PHE A 198 -1.14 0.95 22.18
N LEU A 199 -0.55 -0.13 21.66
CA LEU A 199 0.57 -0.73 22.36
C LEU A 199 1.83 0.10 22.08
N PRO A 200 2.55 0.52 23.13
CA PRO A 200 3.90 1.00 22.92
C PRO A 200 4.65 -0.21 22.35
N TYR A 201 5.02 -0.15 21.08
CA TYR A 201 6.04 -1.04 20.49
C TYR A 201 7.35 -0.73 21.22
N ALA A 202 7.40 -1.19 22.46
CA ALA A 202 8.46 -0.95 23.39
C ALA A 202 9.64 -1.69 22.80
N ARG A 203 10.58 -0.92 22.25
CA ARG A 203 11.92 -1.33 21.76
C ARG A 203 12.03 -1.68 20.28
N TRP A 204 11.04 -1.39 19.44
CA TRP A 204 11.30 -1.55 18.01
C TRP A 204 12.20 -0.44 17.50
N SER A 205 13.39 -0.78 17.03
CA SER A 205 14.28 0.17 16.37
C SER A 205 13.85 0.35 14.93
N LEU A 206 14.00 1.57 14.42
CA LEU A 206 13.95 1.87 12.99
C LEU A 206 15.38 2.23 12.53
N PRO A 207 16.26 1.24 12.27
CA PRO A 207 17.67 1.51 11.96
C PRO A 207 17.83 2.50 10.80
N SER A 208 17.21 2.22 9.65
CA SER A 208 17.36 3.03 8.43
C SER A 208 16.06 3.76 8.08
N ALA A 209 16.09 5.10 8.11
CA ALA A 209 14.95 5.95 7.75
C ALA A 209 14.78 5.97 6.23
N GLY A 210 15.90 6.10 5.50
CA GLY A 210 15.91 6.12 4.05
C GLY A 210 15.38 4.81 3.47
N HIS A 211 15.85 3.66 3.95
CA HIS A 211 15.28 2.37 3.55
C HIS A 211 13.77 2.33 3.79
N TRP A 212 13.31 2.74 4.97
CA TRP A 212 11.90 2.72 5.32
C TRP A 212 11.08 3.61 4.38
N ALA A 213 11.50 4.85 4.17
CA ALA A 213 10.84 5.80 3.27
C ALA A 213 10.86 5.30 1.81
N GLU A 214 12.00 4.79 1.34
CA GLU A 214 12.19 4.24 0.00
C GLU A 214 11.20 3.11 -0.28
N ARG A 215 11.08 2.12 0.62
CA ARG A 215 10.11 1.00 0.47
C ARG A 215 8.67 1.50 0.34
N HIS A 216 8.28 2.49 1.14
CA HIS A 216 6.93 3.05 1.10
C HIS A 216 6.66 3.89 -0.14
N GLY A 217 7.68 4.60 -0.67
CA GLY A 217 7.58 5.21 -1.99
C GLY A 217 7.41 4.15 -3.08
N LEU A 218 8.16 3.06 -3.03
CA LEU A 218 8.11 1.99 -4.03
C LEU A 218 6.74 1.30 -4.10
N ILE A 219 6.09 1.03 -2.96
CA ILE A 219 4.74 0.43 -2.97
C ILE A 219 3.68 1.40 -3.53
N VAL A 220 3.83 2.70 -3.32
CA VAL A 220 2.98 3.72 -3.97
C VAL A 220 3.22 3.72 -5.48
N LEU A 221 4.47 3.61 -5.94
CA LEU A 221 4.79 3.48 -7.36
C LEU A 221 4.18 2.22 -7.98
N ILE A 222 4.17 1.11 -7.23
CA ILE A 222 3.54 -0.15 -7.63
C ILE A 222 2.02 -0.02 -7.77
N ALA A 223 1.35 0.63 -6.82
CA ALA A 223 -0.08 0.91 -6.92
C ALA A 223 -0.40 1.83 -8.11
N LEU A 224 0.44 2.84 -8.37
CA LEU A 224 0.30 3.67 -9.59
C LEU A 224 0.53 2.87 -10.86
N GLY A 225 1.49 1.92 -10.85
CA GLY A 225 1.73 1.00 -11.95
C GLY A 225 0.53 0.09 -12.23
N GLU A 226 -0.15 -0.39 -11.18
CA GLU A 226 -1.43 -1.10 -11.31
C GLU A 226 -2.51 -0.22 -11.96
N ALA A 227 -2.62 1.04 -11.57
CA ALA A 227 -3.54 1.99 -12.21
C ALA A 227 -3.26 2.16 -13.71
N VAL A 228 -1.99 2.17 -14.12
CA VAL A 228 -1.60 2.21 -15.55
C VAL A 228 -2.04 0.92 -16.26
N ILE A 229 -1.81 -0.25 -15.67
CA ILE A 229 -2.20 -1.53 -16.24
C ILE A 229 -3.73 -1.61 -16.39
N SER A 230 -4.47 -1.09 -15.41
CA SER A 230 -5.94 -1.04 -15.42
C SER A 230 -6.52 -0.21 -16.57
N LEU A 231 -5.76 0.73 -17.16
CA LEU A 231 -6.18 1.44 -18.39
C LEU A 231 -6.09 0.57 -19.65
N GLY A 232 -5.32 -0.51 -19.63
CA GLY A 232 -5.14 -1.42 -20.77
C GLY A 232 -6.05 -2.64 -20.76
N LEU A 233 -6.82 -2.85 -19.69
CA LEU A 233 -7.67 -4.03 -19.50
C LEU A 233 -9.13 -3.71 -19.83
N GLY A 234 -9.80 -4.60 -20.57
CA GLY A 234 -11.24 -4.54 -20.79
C GLY A 234 -12.06 -5.20 -19.67
N PRO A 235 -13.36 -5.43 -19.92
CA PRO A 235 -14.28 -6.06 -18.97
C PRO A 235 -13.78 -7.41 -18.45
N GLY A 236 -13.24 -8.23 -19.35
CA GLY A 236 -12.48 -9.43 -19.03
C GLY A 236 -10.98 -9.17 -18.92
N ARG A 237 -10.27 -9.96 -18.11
CA ARG A 237 -8.82 -9.86 -17.90
C ARG A 237 -8.00 -10.01 -19.19
N PHE A 238 -8.57 -10.66 -20.21
CA PHE A 238 -7.97 -10.86 -21.53
C PHE A 238 -8.80 -10.22 -22.66
N ASP A 239 -9.91 -9.57 -22.33
CA ASP A 239 -10.74 -8.89 -23.31
C ASP A 239 -10.11 -7.54 -23.65
N ARG A 240 -10.01 -7.24 -24.94
CA ARG A 240 -9.48 -5.97 -25.41
C ARG A 240 -10.61 -4.95 -25.49
N LEU A 241 -10.35 -3.73 -25.00
CA LEU A 241 -11.20 -2.58 -25.28
C LEU A 241 -11.21 -2.30 -26.79
N ALA A 242 -12.36 -1.94 -27.34
CA ALA A 242 -12.45 -1.51 -28.73
C ALA A 242 -11.59 -0.26 -28.94
N LEU A 243 -10.63 -0.33 -29.88
CA LEU A 243 -9.71 0.76 -30.14
C LEU A 243 -10.44 1.87 -30.92
N THR A 244 -11.00 2.82 -30.18
CA THR A 244 -11.75 3.97 -30.71
C THR A 244 -11.15 5.29 -30.23
N GLY A 245 -11.38 6.38 -30.96
CA GLY A 245 -10.93 7.72 -30.57
C GLY A 245 -11.32 8.11 -29.13
N PRO A 246 -12.56 7.86 -28.68
CA PRO A 246 -12.97 8.06 -27.29
C PRO A 246 -12.16 7.22 -26.28
N VAL A 247 -11.93 5.93 -26.54
CA VAL A 247 -11.15 5.06 -25.63
C VAL A 247 -9.70 5.55 -25.53
N ILE A 248 -9.08 5.93 -26.65
CA ILE A 248 -7.72 6.50 -26.66
C ILE A 248 -7.69 7.79 -25.84
N SER A 249 -8.68 8.67 -26.02
CA SER A 249 -8.78 9.93 -25.27
C SER A 249 -8.95 9.67 -23.76
N ALA A 250 -9.79 8.71 -23.38
CA ALA A 250 -9.97 8.30 -22.00
C ALA A 250 -8.67 7.76 -21.38
N ALA A 251 -7.93 6.91 -22.11
CA ALA A 251 -6.65 6.39 -21.66
C ALA A 251 -5.61 7.50 -21.46
N VAL A 252 -5.52 8.47 -22.38
CA VAL A 252 -4.61 9.62 -22.24
C VAL A 252 -4.97 10.47 -21.02
N LEU A 253 -6.26 10.75 -20.79
CA LEU A 253 -6.72 11.47 -19.60
C LEU A 253 -6.43 10.68 -18.31
N GLY A 254 -6.60 9.36 -18.35
CA GLY A 254 -6.25 8.46 -17.25
C GLY A 254 -4.75 8.51 -16.91
N ILE A 255 -3.88 8.45 -17.93
CA ILE A 255 -2.43 8.63 -17.74
C ILE A 255 -2.10 10.01 -17.19
N ALA A 256 -2.75 11.06 -17.68
CA ALA A 256 -2.55 12.42 -17.16
C ALA A 256 -2.93 12.53 -15.67
N LEU A 257 -4.03 11.88 -15.26
CA LEU A 257 -4.42 11.79 -13.85
C LEU A 257 -3.38 11.01 -13.02
N ILE A 258 -2.96 9.83 -13.47
CA ILE A 258 -1.95 9.02 -12.77
C ILE A 258 -0.63 9.79 -12.63
N ALA A 259 -0.19 10.46 -13.70
CA ALA A 259 1.01 11.30 -13.68
C ALA A 259 0.88 12.49 -12.72
N ALA A 260 -0.30 13.10 -12.64
CA ALA A 260 -0.59 14.14 -11.65
C ALA A 260 -0.47 13.62 -10.21
N LEU A 261 -1.06 12.46 -9.90
CA LEU A 261 -0.94 11.84 -8.58
C LEU A 261 0.55 11.55 -8.27
N TRP A 262 1.28 10.99 -9.24
CA TRP A 262 2.72 10.74 -9.12
C TRP A 262 3.50 12.01 -8.79
N TRP A 263 3.28 13.12 -9.51
CA TRP A 263 3.96 14.40 -9.24
C TRP A 263 3.62 14.94 -7.84
N LEU A 264 2.35 14.85 -7.41
CA LEU A 264 1.93 15.35 -6.10
C LEU A 264 2.62 14.61 -4.95
N HIS A 265 2.90 13.32 -5.10
CA HIS A 265 3.58 12.53 -4.07
C HIS A 265 5.11 12.58 -4.17
N PHE A 266 5.69 12.30 -5.34
CA PHE A 266 7.14 12.13 -5.47
C PHE A 266 7.93 13.43 -5.67
N ASP A 267 7.33 14.52 -6.15
CA ASP A 267 8.10 15.74 -6.47
C ASP A 267 8.50 16.52 -5.20
N ILE A 268 7.63 16.53 -4.19
CA ILE A 268 7.84 17.31 -2.95
C ILE A 268 7.55 16.47 -1.71
N GLN A 269 6.40 15.80 -1.64
CA GLN A 269 5.93 15.24 -0.38
C GLN A 269 6.84 14.12 0.13
N SER A 270 7.11 13.13 -0.71
CA SER A 270 7.90 11.95 -0.32
C SER A 270 9.31 12.36 0.14
N PRO A 271 10.10 13.14 -0.62
CA PRO A 271 11.41 13.59 -0.15
C PRO A 271 11.36 14.44 1.12
N ALA A 272 10.37 15.34 1.26
CA ALA A 272 10.22 16.16 2.47
C ALA A 272 9.89 15.32 3.70
N THR A 273 9.06 14.28 3.53
CA THR A 273 8.64 13.38 4.61
C THR A 273 9.78 12.46 5.03
N GLU A 274 10.60 12.02 4.07
CA GLU A 274 11.84 11.30 4.33
C GLU A 274 12.81 12.14 5.16
N GLN A 275 13.06 13.40 4.75
CA GLN A 275 13.91 14.32 5.50
C GLN A 275 13.39 14.58 6.91
N ALA A 276 12.08 14.74 7.10
CA ALA A 276 11.49 14.88 8.43
C ALA A 276 11.70 13.62 9.28
N LEU A 277 11.62 12.43 8.69
CA LEU A 277 11.90 11.17 9.37
C LEU A 277 13.37 11.05 9.78
N HIS A 278 14.30 11.45 8.91
CA HIS A 278 15.75 11.49 9.19
C HIS A 278 16.09 12.49 10.31
N GLY A 279 15.43 13.64 10.33
CA GLY A 279 15.61 14.68 11.35
C GLY A 279 15.06 14.29 12.73
N THR A 280 14.11 13.36 12.79
CA THR A 280 13.44 12.96 14.03
C THR A 280 14.23 11.84 14.74
N ARG A 281 14.40 11.93 16.07
CA ARG A 281 15.20 10.98 16.87
C ARG A 281 14.40 10.35 18.01
N GLY A 282 14.84 9.18 18.49
CA GLY A 282 14.21 8.50 19.63
C GLY A 282 12.80 8.01 19.34
N TRP A 283 11.93 8.03 20.36
CA TRP A 283 10.56 7.49 20.29
C TRP A 283 9.65 8.23 19.31
N SER A 284 9.87 9.54 19.10
CA SER A 284 9.09 10.31 18.14
C SER A 284 9.33 9.86 16.70
N ARG A 285 10.51 9.31 16.39
CA ARG A 285 10.81 8.74 15.06
C ARG A 285 9.95 7.53 14.76
N ILE A 286 9.76 6.63 15.74
CA ILE A 286 8.91 5.44 15.60
C ILE A 286 7.45 5.86 15.43
N GLY A 287 6.97 6.79 16.26
CA GLY A 287 5.60 7.32 16.13
C GLY A 287 5.37 7.99 14.78
N LEU A 288 6.31 8.80 14.30
CA LEU A 288 6.23 9.41 12.97
C LEU A 288 6.25 8.35 11.86
N ALA A 289 7.16 7.37 11.93
CA ALA A 289 7.25 6.29 10.96
C ALA A 289 5.95 5.50 10.86
N ARG A 290 5.40 5.09 12.01
CA ARG A 290 4.13 4.37 12.08
C ARG A 290 2.97 5.20 11.53
N ASP A 291 2.78 6.41 12.06
CA ASP A 291 1.61 7.23 11.73
C ASP A 291 1.61 7.59 10.23
N VAL A 292 2.75 8.05 9.73
CA VAL A 292 2.87 8.48 8.34
C VAL A 292 2.95 7.29 7.39
N TYR A 293 3.91 6.40 7.60
CA TYR A 293 4.23 5.38 6.61
C TYR A 293 3.40 4.10 6.77
N THR A 294 2.99 3.71 7.97
CA THR A 294 2.13 2.52 8.13
C THR A 294 0.65 2.82 7.95
N TYR A 295 0.14 3.92 8.51
CA TYR A 295 -1.31 4.21 8.47
C TYR A 295 -1.71 5.17 7.36
N LEU A 296 -1.07 6.34 7.27
CA LEU A 296 -1.49 7.32 6.27
C LEU A 296 -1.14 6.89 4.85
N HIS A 297 -0.04 6.15 4.63
CA HIS A 297 0.22 5.56 3.31
C HIS A 297 -0.78 4.47 2.95
N LEU A 298 -1.35 3.72 3.90
CA LEU A 298 -2.45 2.82 3.58
C LEU A 298 -3.64 3.58 2.98
N LEU A 299 -3.97 4.77 3.50
CA LEU A 299 -5.00 5.62 2.90
C LEU A 299 -4.62 6.11 1.50
N ILE A 300 -3.34 6.41 1.27
CA ILE A 300 -2.80 6.73 -0.06
C ILE A 300 -3.03 5.53 -1.00
N ILE A 301 -2.67 4.30 -0.59
CA ILE A 301 -2.87 3.08 -1.37
C ILE A 301 -4.35 2.84 -1.67
N PHE A 302 -5.24 2.98 -0.67
CA PHE A 302 -6.68 2.91 -0.90
C PHE A 302 -7.15 3.93 -1.95
N GLY A 303 -6.65 5.17 -1.87
CA GLY A 303 -6.97 6.21 -2.85
C GLY A 303 -6.51 5.84 -4.26
N VAL A 304 -5.29 5.32 -4.42
CA VAL A 304 -4.75 4.89 -5.72
C VAL A 304 -5.51 3.70 -6.29
N VAL A 305 -5.73 2.64 -5.50
CA VAL A 305 -6.44 1.42 -5.94
C VAL A 305 -7.90 1.74 -6.29
N ALA A 306 -8.58 2.59 -5.50
CA ALA A 306 -9.93 3.06 -5.85
C ALA A 306 -9.92 3.90 -7.14
N THR A 307 -8.91 4.75 -7.34
CA THR A 307 -8.74 5.50 -8.59
C THR A 307 -8.54 4.56 -9.77
N ALA A 308 -7.71 3.52 -9.63
CA ALA A 308 -7.48 2.50 -10.66
C ALA A 308 -8.76 1.76 -11.05
N LEU A 309 -9.55 1.35 -10.06
CA LEU A 309 -10.87 0.76 -10.27
C LEU A 309 -11.80 1.72 -11.01
N GLY A 310 -11.85 2.99 -10.60
CA GLY A 310 -12.63 4.02 -11.26
C GLY A 310 -12.22 4.26 -12.71
N LEU A 311 -10.91 4.31 -12.99
CA LEU A 311 -10.36 4.44 -14.33
C LEU A 311 -10.76 3.27 -15.23
N LYS A 312 -10.60 2.04 -14.75
CA LYS A 312 -11.02 0.82 -15.46
C LYS A 312 -12.50 0.89 -15.85
N LEU A 313 -13.37 1.18 -14.88
CA LEU A 313 -14.82 1.23 -15.11
C LEU A 313 -15.25 2.37 -16.04
N VAL A 314 -14.58 3.52 -15.99
CA VAL A 314 -14.81 4.60 -16.97
C VAL A 314 -14.45 4.15 -18.37
N LEU A 315 -13.30 3.48 -18.56
CA LEU A 315 -12.89 2.99 -19.88
C LEU A 315 -13.85 1.94 -20.43
N GLU A 316 -14.31 1.02 -19.60
CA GLU A 316 -15.36 0.06 -19.98
C GLU A 316 -16.65 0.78 -20.41
N THR A 317 -17.04 1.83 -19.66
CA THR A 317 -18.23 2.64 -19.99
C THR A 317 -18.06 3.38 -21.32
N VAL A 318 -16.86 3.94 -21.59
CA VAL A 318 -16.55 4.65 -22.85
C VAL A 318 -16.49 3.70 -24.04
N ALA A 319 -16.03 2.46 -23.83
CA ALA A 319 -15.96 1.44 -24.88
C ALA A 319 -17.33 0.81 -25.18
N ALA A 320 -18.27 0.83 -24.23
CA ALA A 320 -19.61 0.29 -24.42
C ALA A 320 -20.48 1.18 -25.33
N PRO A 321 -21.11 0.62 -26.38
CA PRO A 321 -21.98 1.38 -27.26
C PRO A 321 -23.24 1.88 -26.53
N GLY A 322 -23.62 3.14 -26.78
CA GLY A 322 -24.91 3.70 -26.33
C GLY A 322 -24.95 4.24 -24.90
N VAL A 323 -23.86 4.20 -24.14
CA VAL A 323 -23.85 4.75 -22.77
C VAL A 323 -23.58 6.26 -22.79
N ALA A 324 -24.61 7.05 -22.48
CA ALA A 324 -24.51 8.51 -22.50
C ALA A 324 -23.91 9.12 -21.22
N ARG A 325 -23.96 8.40 -20.08
CA ARG A 325 -23.63 8.94 -18.75
C ARG A 325 -22.93 7.92 -17.87
N LEU A 326 -22.10 8.42 -16.96
CA LEU A 326 -21.37 7.59 -16.02
C LEU A 326 -22.27 7.12 -14.87
N PRO A 327 -22.31 5.82 -14.53
CA PRO A 327 -23.02 5.34 -13.35
C PRO A 327 -22.50 6.01 -12.07
N TRP A 328 -23.41 6.29 -11.13
CA TRP A 328 -23.05 6.89 -9.83
C TRP A 328 -21.94 6.11 -9.10
N SER A 329 -22.03 4.79 -9.09
CA SER A 329 -21.05 3.93 -8.41
C SER A 329 -19.64 4.12 -8.97
N THR A 330 -19.51 4.21 -10.30
CA THR A 330 -18.24 4.47 -11.00
C THR A 330 -17.71 5.88 -10.70
N ALA A 331 -18.58 6.89 -10.74
CA ALA A 331 -18.23 8.27 -10.41
C ALA A 331 -17.75 8.37 -8.95
N ALA A 332 -18.47 7.76 -8.02
CA ALA A 332 -18.15 7.76 -6.60
C ALA A 332 -16.80 7.10 -6.30
N VAL A 333 -16.48 5.97 -6.95
CA VAL A 333 -15.19 5.28 -6.78
C VAL A 333 -14.03 6.08 -7.37
N LEU A 334 -14.17 6.61 -8.60
CA LEU A 334 -13.11 7.39 -9.24
C LEU A 334 -12.81 8.67 -8.45
N TYR A 335 -13.83 9.48 -8.20
CA TYR A 335 -13.67 10.77 -7.51
C TYR A 335 -13.35 10.57 -6.03
N GLY A 336 -13.95 9.56 -5.38
CA GLY A 336 -13.65 9.18 -4.01
C GLY A 336 -12.22 8.70 -3.83
N GLY A 337 -11.68 7.92 -4.78
CA GLY A 337 -10.28 7.48 -4.78
C GLY A 337 -9.31 8.65 -4.89
N VAL A 338 -9.52 9.56 -5.86
CA VAL A 338 -8.69 10.75 -6.02
C VAL A 338 -8.79 11.68 -4.81
N ALA A 339 -10.00 11.89 -4.27
CA ALA A 339 -10.19 12.69 -3.08
C ALA A 339 -9.48 12.07 -1.86
N LEU A 340 -9.65 10.77 -1.63
CA LEU A 340 -9.00 10.06 -0.52
C LEU A 340 -7.48 10.17 -0.59
N TYR A 341 -6.90 10.04 -1.79
CA TYR A 341 -5.47 10.25 -2.01
C TYR A 341 -5.01 11.65 -1.60
N LEU A 342 -5.71 12.69 -2.07
CA LEU A 342 -5.36 14.08 -1.75
C LEU A 342 -5.55 14.40 -0.26
N LEU A 343 -6.59 13.85 0.37
CA LEU A 343 -6.83 14.04 1.80
C LEU A 343 -5.80 13.29 2.65
N ALA A 344 -5.37 12.10 2.22
CA ALA A 344 -4.29 11.37 2.87
C ALA A 344 -2.97 12.14 2.78
N GLU A 345 -2.66 12.73 1.62
CA GLU A 345 -1.52 13.64 1.43
C GLU A 345 -1.56 14.85 2.38
N VAL A 346 -2.73 15.45 2.59
CA VAL A 346 -2.92 16.53 3.57
C VAL A 346 -2.67 16.03 4.99
N ALA A 347 -3.19 14.85 5.34
CA ALA A 347 -2.98 14.24 6.65
C ALA A 347 -1.50 13.93 6.90
N VAL A 348 -0.76 13.44 5.90
CA VAL A 348 0.69 13.23 6.00
C VAL A 348 1.40 14.54 6.29
N ALA A 349 1.08 15.61 5.57
CA ALA A 349 1.69 16.91 5.80
C ALA A 349 1.32 17.50 7.17
N ALA A 350 0.09 17.32 7.62
CA ALA A 350 -0.34 17.74 8.95
C ALA A 350 0.41 16.97 10.05
N ARG A 351 0.65 15.67 9.85
CA ARG A 351 1.35 14.82 10.83
C ARG A 351 2.86 15.00 10.85
N ALA A 352 3.48 15.17 9.68
CA ALA A 352 4.92 15.26 9.52
C ALA A 352 5.46 16.69 9.75
N PHE A 353 4.69 17.70 9.37
CA PHE A 353 5.15 19.10 9.37
C PHE A 353 4.30 20.03 10.24
N HIS A 354 3.25 19.52 10.89
CA HIS A 354 2.28 20.32 11.64
C HIS A 354 1.66 21.46 10.81
N ARG A 355 1.47 21.21 9.49
CA ARG A 355 0.93 22.18 8.54
C ARG A 355 -0.14 21.56 7.66
N ILE A 356 -1.23 22.30 7.44
CA ILE A 356 -2.31 21.90 6.53
C ILE A 356 -2.07 22.53 5.17
N ARG A 357 -1.94 21.71 4.13
CA ARG A 357 -1.88 22.15 2.73
C ARG A 357 -3.29 22.51 2.25
N ARG A 358 -3.72 23.74 2.54
CA ARG A 358 -5.10 24.22 2.31
C ARG A 358 -5.56 24.05 0.86
N THR A 359 -4.69 24.32 -0.12
CA THR A 359 -5.01 24.15 -1.54
C THR A 359 -5.34 22.69 -1.85
N THR A 360 -4.48 21.75 -1.45
CA THR A 360 -4.71 20.30 -1.61
C THR A 360 -5.98 19.84 -0.88
N LEU A 361 -6.23 20.35 0.33
CA LEU A 361 -7.43 20.02 1.12
C LEU A 361 -8.71 20.45 0.38
N VAL A 362 -8.77 21.72 -0.04
CA VAL A 362 -9.92 22.25 -0.79
C VAL A 362 -10.11 21.49 -2.09
N THR A 363 -9.03 21.19 -2.81
CA THR A 363 -9.11 20.37 -4.04
C THR A 363 -9.66 18.98 -3.76
N GLY A 364 -9.20 18.29 -2.70
CA GLY A 364 -9.70 16.96 -2.33
C GLY A 364 -11.21 16.98 -2.00
N VAL A 365 -11.65 17.95 -1.20
CA VAL A 365 -13.07 18.12 -0.85
C VAL A 365 -13.91 18.46 -2.10
N LEU A 366 -13.41 19.35 -2.96
CA LEU A 366 -14.10 19.72 -4.19
C LEU A 366 -14.22 18.54 -5.14
N ILE A 367 -13.16 17.75 -5.34
CA ILE A 367 -13.22 16.52 -6.14
C ILE A 367 -14.27 15.57 -5.56
N ALA A 368 -14.29 15.34 -4.23
CA ALA A 368 -15.33 14.49 -3.63
C ALA A 368 -16.75 15.00 -3.93
N ALA A 369 -16.98 16.31 -3.82
CA ALA A 369 -18.28 16.94 -4.11
C ALA A 369 -18.67 16.86 -5.60
N LEU A 370 -17.71 16.84 -6.51
CA LEU A 370 -17.93 16.73 -7.95
C LEU A 370 -18.33 15.32 -8.42
N SER A 371 -18.28 14.32 -7.53
CA SER A 371 -18.72 12.94 -7.84
C SER A 371 -20.17 12.87 -8.34
N TRP A 372 -21.08 13.67 -7.77
CA TRP A 372 -22.48 13.71 -8.21
C TRP A 372 -22.65 14.41 -9.58
N PRO A 373 -22.15 15.66 -9.77
CA PRO A 373 -22.16 16.31 -11.09
C PRO A 373 -21.54 15.48 -12.21
N ALA A 374 -20.52 14.67 -11.91
CA ALA A 374 -19.89 13.79 -12.89
C ALA A 374 -20.84 12.78 -13.55
N THR A 375 -21.94 12.41 -12.87
CA THR A 375 -22.98 11.52 -13.42
C THR A 375 -23.88 12.20 -14.45
N LEU A 376 -23.85 13.54 -14.51
CA LEU A 376 -24.71 14.34 -15.38
C LEU A 376 -24.07 14.63 -16.75
N VAL A 377 -22.75 14.44 -16.87
CA VAL A 377 -21.95 14.76 -18.05
C VAL A 377 -21.47 13.49 -18.77
N PRO A 378 -21.00 13.58 -20.03
CA PRO A 378 -20.42 12.44 -20.72
C PRO A 378 -19.20 11.85 -19.98
N PRO A 379 -18.96 10.53 -20.06
CA PRO A 379 -17.86 9.88 -19.33
C PRO A 379 -16.48 10.49 -19.55
N LEU A 380 -16.18 10.95 -20.77
CA LEU A 380 -14.92 11.64 -21.08
C LEU A 380 -14.76 12.96 -20.33
N VAL A 381 -15.83 13.75 -20.23
CA VAL A 381 -15.84 15.01 -19.46
C VAL A 381 -15.70 14.70 -17.98
N ALA A 382 -16.43 13.68 -17.49
CA ALA A 382 -16.32 13.20 -16.12
C ALA A 382 -14.89 12.75 -15.75
N LEU A 383 -14.11 12.20 -16.69
CA LEU A 383 -12.71 11.85 -16.46
C LEU A 383 -11.76 13.05 -16.63
N ALA A 384 -12.04 13.94 -17.57
CA ALA A 384 -11.21 15.11 -17.84
C ALA A 384 -11.13 16.05 -16.63
N VAL A 385 -12.19 16.17 -15.84
CA VAL A 385 -12.24 17.04 -14.65
C VAL A 385 -11.18 16.66 -13.61
N PRO A 386 -11.15 15.45 -13.01
CA PRO A 386 -10.13 15.10 -12.03
C PRO A 386 -8.71 15.11 -12.63
N ALA A 387 -8.55 14.73 -13.91
CA ALA A 387 -7.26 14.81 -14.60
C ALA A 387 -6.75 16.26 -14.70
N ALA A 388 -7.58 17.19 -15.21
CA ALA A 388 -7.21 18.59 -15.37
C ALA A 388 -6.96 19.27 -14.01
N VAL A 389 -7.82 19.01 -13.02
CA VAL A 389 -7.65 19.55 -11.66
C VAL A 389 -6.38 19.01 -11.00
N GLY A 390 -6.12 17.70 -11.11
CA GLY A 390 -4.90 17.07 -10.61
C GLY A 390 -3.65 17.66 -11.24
N VAL A 391 -3.63 17.80 -12.57
CA VAL A 391 -2.50 18.42 -13.31
C VAL A 391 -2.32 19.88 -12.88
N ALA A 392 -3.39 20.66 -12.81
CA ALA A 392 -3.33 22.05 -12.37
C ALA A 392 -2.78 22.18 -10.95
N LEU A 393 -3.21 21.31 -10.03
CA LEU A 393 -2.67 21.26 -8.67
C LEU A 393 -1.17 20.90 -8.67
N ALA A 394 -0.77 19.87 -9.42
CA ALA A 394 0.63 19.45 -9.51
C ALA A 394 1.52 20.58 -10.08
N LEU A 395 1.05 21.26 -11.13
CA LEU A 395 1.75 22.41 -11.72
C LEU A 395 1.83 23.59 -10.76
N SER A 396 0.75 23.90 -10.03
CA SER A 396 0.76 24.98 -9.03
C SER A 396 1.80 24.76 -7.94
N GLN A 397 2.00 23.50 -7.53
CA GLN A 397 3.00 23.13 -6.52
C GLN A 397 4.44 23.17 -7.08
N ARG A 398 4.63 22.96 -8.39
CA ARG A 398 5.96 23.00 -9.02
C ARG A 398 6.66 24.35 -8.92
N PHE A 399 5.91 25.44 -8.86
CA PHE A 399 6.46 26.80 -8.82
C PHE A 399 6.64 27.34 -7.40
N THR A 400 6.48 26.49 -6.37
CA THR A 400 6.69 26.90 -4.98
C THR A 400 8.18 26.99 -4.64
N ARG A 401 8.57 28.00 -3.84
CA ARG A 401 9.95 28.17 -3.35
C ARG A 401 10.42 26.97 -2.52
N ASP A 402 9.51 26.33 -1.78
CA ASP A 402 9.81 25.18 -0.92
C ASP A 402 10.34 23.99 -1.71
N ARG A 403 9.80 23.73 -2.91
CA ARG A 403 10.30 22.69 -3.81
C ARG A 403 11.76 22.89 -4.19
N GLY A 404 12.14 24.11 -4.55
CA GLY A 404 13.52 24.43 -4.92
C GLY A 404 14.49 24.12 -3.79
N ARG A 405 14.12 24.48 -2.55
CA ARG A 405 14.91 24.18 -1.35
C ARG A 405 15.04 22.68 -1.11
N ILE A 406 13.93 21.93 -1.12
CA ILE A 406 13.93 20.48 -0.87
C ILE A 406 14.76 19.76 -1.92
N ARG A 407 14.58 20.05 -3.21
CA ARG A 407 15.32 19.39 -4.29
C ARG A 407 16.82 19.73 -4.26
N ASN A 408 17.19 20.94 -3.85
CA ASN A 408 18.60 21.29 -3.68
C ASN A 408 19.23 20.52 -2.53
N LEU A 409 18.52 20.35 -1.41
CA LEU A 409 19.00 19.55 -0.27
C LEU A 409 19.17 18.07 -0.66
N VAL A 410 18.18 17.48 -1.34
CA VAL A 410 18.28 16.09 -1.83
C VAL A 410 19.49 15.93 -2.75
N ARG A 411 19.68 16.84 -3.71
CA ARG A 411 20.85 16.80 -4.61
C ARG A 411 22.19 16.95 -3.88
N GLN A 412 22.24 17.76 -2.82
CA GLN A 412 23.45 17.91 -2.00
C GLN A 412 23.76 16.61 -1.25
N GLU A 413 22.75 15.97 -0.70
CA GLU A 413 22.87 14.68 -0.03
C GLU A 413 23.32 13.57 -1.00
N GLU A 414 22.71 13.50 -2.19
CA GLU A 414 23.09 12.56 -3.25
C GLU A 414 24.57 12.73 -3.64
N ARG A 415 25.01 13.97 -3.89
CA ARG A 415 26.41 14.26 -4.24
C ARG A 415 27.37 13.88 -3.12
N ALA A 416 27.06 14.23 -1.88
CA ALA A 416 27.90 13.87 -0.74
C ALA A 416 28.04 12.35 -0.59
N ALA A 417 26.96 11.60 -0.82
CA ALA A 417 27.00 10.13 -0.80
C ALA A 417 27.82 9.56 -1.97
N GLU A 418 27.64 10.09 -3.19
CA GLU A 418 28.41 9.68 -4.37
C GLU A 418 29.91 9.95 -4.22
N GLU A 419 30.27 11.12 -3.71
CA GLU A 419 31.65 11.51 -3.40
C GLU A 419 32.26 10.57 -2.35
N ALA A 420 31.54 10.28 -1.26
CA ALA A 420 32.01 9.38 -0.22
C ALA A 420 32.24 7.95 -0.74
N VAL A 421 31.31 7.43 -1.54
CA VAL A 421 31.44 6.10 -2.16
C VAL A 421 32.61 6.08 -3.15
N SER A 422 32.77 7.12 -3.97
CA SER A 422 33.87 7.21 -4.93
C SER A 422 35.22 7.29 -4.24
N ALA A 423 35.33 8.12 -3.19
CA ALA A 423 36.55 8.23 -2.37
C ALA A 423 36.87 6.95 -1.59
N TRP A 424 35.85 6.18 -1.18
CA TRP A 424 36.08 4.86 -0.59
C TRP A 424 36.62 3.88 -1.63
N ARG A 425 35.99 3.80 -2.82
CA ARG A 425 36.41 2.91 -3.92
C ARG A 425 37.85 3.20 -4.35
N PHE A 426 38.19 4.47 -4.57
CA PHE A 426 39.54 4.87 -4.94
C PHE A 426 40.62 4.46 -3.93
N ARG A 427 40.25 4.30 -2.65
CA ARG A 427 41.20 3.92 -1.58
C ARG A 427 41.33 2.41 -1.37
N HIS A 428 40.39 1.60 -1.85
CA HIS A 428 40.30 0.18 -1.48
C HIS A 428 40.18 -0.79 -2.66
N LEU A 429 39.93 -0.28 -3.86
CA LEU A 429 39.94 -1.01 -5.12
C LEU A 429 41.06 -0.42 -5.98
#